data_AF-A0A2D6PAE8-F1
#
_entry.id   AF-A0A2D6PAE8-F1
#
_cell.length_a   1.000
_cell.length_b   1.000
_cell.length_c   1.000
_cell.angle_alpha   90.00
_cell.angle_beta   90.00
_cell.angle_gamma   90.00
#
_symmetry.space_group_name_H-M   'P 1'
#
loop_
_entity.id
_entity.type
_entity.pdbx_description
1 polymer ?
#
loop_
_entity_poly.entity_id
_entity_poly.type
_entity_poly.pdbx_seq_one_letter_code
_entity_poly.pdbx_strand_id
1 'polypeptide(L)' 'MMTQKYFYIVDHFVPFPSSEYGGVWNVIAESDEDCFNLITDSDDGFNQQYYGNLRENILKSRTYALAEDVESTIVEEFTT' A
#
# COMPACT_ATOMS: atom_id res chain seq x y z
N MET A 1 21.65 0.73 13.50
CA MET A 1 21.46 1.67 12.38
C MET A 1 19.96 1.82 12.22
N MET A 2 19.47 3.03 11.95
CA MET A 2 18.06 3.23 11.60
C MET A 2 17.83 2.66 10.19
N THR A 3 16.73 1.95 10.01
CA THR A 3 16.34 1.44 8.69
C THR A 3 15.52 2.52 7.99
N GLN A 4 15.89 2.88 6.75
CA GLN A 4 15.15 3.90 6.00
C GLN A 4 13.72 3.40 5.72
N LYS A 5 12.72 4.16 6.17
CA LYS A 5 11.30 3.94 5.85
C LYS A 5 10.80 4.99 4.87
N TYR A 6 9.71 4.65 4.19
CA TYR A 6 9.06 5.52 3.24
C TYR A 6 7.56 5.58 3.50
N PHE A 7 6.96 6.73 3.22
CA PHE A 7 5.52 6.90 3.15
C PHE A 7 5.05 6.74 1.70
N TYR A 8 4.27 5.70 1.46
CA TYR A 8 3.66 5.33 0.20
C TYR A 8 2.22 5.83 0.14
N ILE A 9 1.85 6.47 -0.97
CA ILE A 9 0.45 6.78 -1.31
C ILE A 9 0.08 5.92 -2.52
N VAL A 10 -0.57 4.79 -2.25
CA VAL A 10 -0.87 3.74 -3.23
C VAL A 10 -2.34 3.81 -3.63
N ASP A 11 -2.63 3.87 -4.93
CA ASP A 11 -4.00 3.80 -5.41
C ASP A 11 -4.59 2.39 -5.16
N HIS A 12 -5.86 2.33 -4.77
CA HIS A 12 -6.55 1.07 -4.49
C HIS A 12 -6.54 0.14 -5.72
N PHE A 13 -6.34 -1.15 -5.47
CA PHE A 13 -5.96 -2.13 -6.49
C PHE A 13 -7.15 -2.91 -7.08
N VAL A 14 -8.32 -2.83 -6.44
CA VAL A 14 -9.56 -3.42 -6.93
C VAL A 14 -10.17 -2.50 -8.00
N PRO A 15 -10.45 -3.00 -9.21
CA PRO A 15 -11.01 -2.20 -10.29
C PRO A 15 -12.54 -2.07 -10.20
N PHE A 16 -13.09 -1.13 -10.95
CA PHE A 16 -14.51 -1.08 -11.28
C PHE A 16 -14.96 -2.39 -11.97
N PRO A 17 -16.16 -2.93 -11.67
CA PRO A 17 -17.20 -2.39 -10.80
C PRO A 17 -17.09 -2.83 -9.33
N SER A 18 -16.10 -3.66 -8.98
CA SER A 18 -15.95 -4.19 -7.62
C SER A 18 -15.59 -3.10 -6.61
N SER A 19 -14.85 -2.08 -7.05
CA SER A 19 -14.65 -0.80 -6.35
C SER A 19 -15.11 0.33 -7.25
N GLU A 20 -16.19 1.02 -6.89
CA GLU A 20 -16.83 2.00 -7.80
C GLU A 20 -16.02 3.29 -7.93
N TYR A 21 -15.46 3.77 -6.82
CA TYR A 21 -14.70 5.03 -6.76
C TYR A 21 -13.20 4.81 -6.51
N GLY A 22 -12.76 3.54 -6.42
CA GLY A 22 -11.40 3.20 -6.08
C GLY A 22 -11.10 3.54 -4.61
N GLY A 23 -9.92 4.13 -4.38
CA GLY A 23 -9.48 4.47 -3.04
C GLY A 23 -7.98 4.71 -2.97
N VAL A 24 -7.48 4.93 -1.76
CA VAL A 24 -6.05 5.11 -1.48
C VAL A 24 -5.65 4.33 -0.23
N TRP A 25 -4.39 3.88 -0.22
CA TRP A 25 -3.70 3.32 0.92
C TRP A 25 -2.50 4.21 1.25
N ASN A 26 -2.48 4.75 2.47
CA ASN A 26 -1.35 5.48 3.02
C ASN A 26 -0.55 4.52 3.89
N VAL A 27 0.67 4.17 3.48
CA VAL A 27 1.45 3.09 4.12
C VAL A 27 2.85 3.56 4.44
N ILE A 28 3.32 3.26 5.65
CA ILE A 28 4.73 3.37 6.02
C ILE A 28 5.35 1.99 5.82
N ALA A 29 6.38 1.89 4.99
CA ALA A 29 7.06 0.63 4.71
C ALA A 29 8.55 0.82 4.41
N GLU A 30 9.33 -0.25 4.55
CA GLU A 30 10.76 -0.27 4.23
C GLU A 30 11.06 -0.44 2.74
N SER A 31 10.18 -1.16 2.04
CA SER A 31 10.34 -1.50 0.64
C SER A 31 8.99 -1.76 0.00
N ASP A 32 8.97 -1.89 -1.33
CA ASP A 32 7.76 -2.21 -2.08
C ASP A 32 7.17 -3.57 -1.67
N GLU A 33 8.01 -4.55 -1.31
CA GLU A 33 7.55 -5.86 -0.84
C GLU A 33 6.96 -5.76 0.58
N ASP A 34 7.55 -4.95 1.46
CA ASP A 34 6.99 -4.67 2.79
C ASP A 34 5.62 -3.96 2.67
N CYS A 35 5.52 -2.95 1.79
CA CYS A 35 4.26 -2.27 1.49
C CYS A 35 3.21 -3.23 0.92
N PHE A 36 3.61 -4.13 0.02
CA PHE A 36 2.74 -5.14 -0.56
C PHE A 36 2.20 -6.07 0.53
N ASN A 37 3.08 -6.61 1.37
CA ASN A 37 2.71 -7.54 2.43
C ASN A 37 1.72 -6.89 3.42
N LEU A 38 1.99 -5.66 3.87
CA LEU A 38 1.08 -4.94 4.78
C LEU A 38 -0.35 -4.83 4.22
N ILE A 39 -0.48 -4.46 2.95
CA ILE A 39 -1.80 -4.32 2.30
C ILE A 39 -2.45 -5.69 2.12
N THR A 40 -1.72 -6.70 1.65
CA THR A 40 -2.29 -8.03 1.41
C THR A 40 -2.64 -8.79 2.68
N ASP A 41 -1.90 -8.55 3.77
CA ASP A 41 -2.18 -9.09 5.09
C ASP A 41 -3.45 -8.44 5.68
N SER A 42 -3.66 -7.14 5.41
CA SER A 42 -4.89 -6.43 5.78
C SER A 42 -6.12 -6.88 4.96
N ASP A 43 -5.93 -7.21 3.68
CA ASP A 43 -7.00 -7.69 2.78
C ASP A 43 -7.37 -9.17 3.03
N ASP A 44 -6.53 -9.94 3.72
CA ASP A 44 -6.73 -11.37 4.06
C ASP A 44 -7.07 -12.25 2.84
N GLY A 45 -6.52 -11.89 1.67
CA GLY A 45 -6.73 -12.61 0.42
C GLY A 45 -8.12 -12.44 -0.21
N PHE A 46 -8.97 -11.56 0.33
CA PHE A 46 -10.32 -11.31 -0.18
C PHE A 46 -10.31 -10.87 -1.66
N ASN A 47 -9.31 -10.08 -2.04
CA ASN A 47 -9.11 -9.55 -3.38
C ASN A 47 -7.86 -10.13 -4.06
N GLN A 48 -7.44 -11.35 -3.72
CA GLN A 48 -6.20 -11.97 -4.20
C GLN A 48 -6.03 -11.91 -5.74
N GLN A 49 -7.12 -12.05 -6.50
CA GLN A 49 -7.10 -11.94 -7.96
C GLN A 49 -6.57 -10.59 -8.50
N TYR A 50 -6.59 -9.53 -7.68
CA TYR A 50 -6.17 -8.18 -8.05
C TYR A 50 -4.78 -7.80 -7.51
N TYR A 51 -4.08 -8.69 -6.81
CA TYR A 51 -2.75 -8.39 -6.25
C TYR A 51 -1.68 -8.07 -7.29
N GLY A 52 -1.86 -8.50 -8.56
CA GLY A 52 -1.02 -8.04 -9.67
C GLY A 52 -1.12 -6.52 -9.88
N ASN A 53 -2.34 -5.97 -9.79
CA ASN A 53 -2.57 -4.53 -9.89
C ASN A 53 -1.96 -3.79 -8.70
N LEU A 54 -2.05 -4.37 -7.50
CA LEU A 54 -1.45 -3.80 -6.29
C LEU A 54 0.07 -3.59 -6.47
N ARG A 55 0.78 -4.61 -6.99
CA ARG A 55 2.21 -4.50 -7.26
C ARG A 55 2.52 -3.38 -8.25
N GLU A 56 1.75 -3.26 -9.32
CA GLU A 56 1.90 -2.19 -10.30
C GLU A 56 1.64 -0.81 -9.68
N ASN A 57 0.60 -0.69 -8.85
CA ASN A 57 0.24 0.56 -8.17
C ASN A 57 1.30 0.98 -7.15
N ILE A 58 1.92 0.05 -6.41
CA ILE A 58 3.03 0.33 -5.49
C ILE A 58 4.24 0.88 -6.27
N LEU A 59 4.63 0.23 -7.37
CA LEU A 59 5.77 0.67 -8.20
C LEU A 59 5.58 2.08 -8.79
N LYS A 60 4.34 2.49 -9.04
CA LYS A 60 3.99 3.82 -9.57
C LYS A 60 3.62 4.82 -8.49
N SER A 61 3.56 4.39 -7.23
CA SER A 61 3.06 5.21 -6.13
C SER A 61 3.95 6.43 -5.88
N ARG A 62 3.37 7.43 -5.21
CA ARG A 62 4.16 8.52 -4.66
C ARG A 62 4.80 8.04 -3.36
N THR A 63 6.13 8.15 -3.29
CA THR A 63 6.91 7.64 -2.17
C THR A 63 7.79 8.76 -1.59
N TYR A 64 7.76 8.93 -0.27
CA TYR A 64 8.53 9.96 0.44
C TYR A 64 9.40 9.31 1.51
N ALA A 65 10.71 9.56 1.48
CA ALA A 65 11.60 9.10 2.54
C ALA A 65 11.28 9.80 3.87
N LEU A 66 11.16 9.02 4.95
CA LEU A 66 10.87 9.53 6.28
C LEU A 66 12.16 9.87 7.03
N ALA A 67 12.11 10.96 7.80
CA ALA A 67 13.25 11.45 8.57
C ALA A 67 13.43 10.71 9.92
N GLU A 68 12.34 10.18 10.46
CA GLU A 68 12.29 9.51 11.76
C GLU A 68 12.22 7.99 11.57
N ASP A 69 12.66 7.28 12.60
CA ASP A 69 12.52 5.83 12.70
C ASP A 69 11.10 5.51 13.18
N VAL A 70 10.25 5.10 12.24
CA VAL A 70 8.83 4.82 12.46
C VAL A 70 8.52 3.38 12.05
N GLU A 71 7.58 2.75 12.75
CA GLU A 71 7.19 1.37 12.48
C GLU A 71 6.46 1.25 11.13
N SER A 72 6.70 0.13 10.43
CA SER A 72 5.96 -0.21 9.22
C SER A 72 4.49 -0.45 9.56
N THR A 73 3.58 0.27 8.89
CA THR A 73 2.14 0.20 9.19
C THR A 73 1.29 0.82 8.09
N ILE A 74 0.02 0.41 8.00
CA ILE A 74 -1.01 1.16 7.26
C ILE A 74 -1.41 2.34 8.14
N VAL A 75 -1.13 3.55 7.68
CA VAL A 75 -1.47 4.80 8.39
C VAL A 75 -2.97 5.08 8.25
N GLU A 76 -3.49 4.94 7.03
CA GLU A 76 -4.89 5.14 6.72
C GLU A 76 -5.25 4.41 5.43
N GLU A 77 -6.47 3.86 5.41
CA GLU A 77 -7.09 3.29 4.22
C GLU A 77 -8.41 4.01 3.98
N PHE A 78 -8.64 4.43 2.73
CA PHE A 78 -9.94 4.91 2.27
C PHE A 78 -10.27 4.22 0.95
N THR A 79 -11.14 3.22 0.99
CA THR A 79 -11.49 2.34 -0.13
C THR A 79 -13.01 2.20 -0.27
N THR A 80 -13.48 1.80 -1.45
CA THR A 80 -14.91 1.65 -1.78
C THR A 80 -15.19 0.33 -2.47
#